data_AF-A0A3E0NBN0-F1
#
_entry.id   AF-A0A3E0NBN0-F1
#
_cell.length_a   1.000
_cell.length_b   1.000
_cell.length_c   1.000
_cell.angle_alpha   90.00
_cell.angle_beta   90.00
_cell.angle_gamma   90.00
#
_symmetry.space_group_name_H-M   'P 1'
#
loop_
_entity.id
_entity.type
_entity.pdbx_description
1 polymer ?
#
loop_
_entity_poly.entity_id
_entity_poly.type
_entity_poly.pdbx_seq_one_letter_code
_entity_poly.pdbx_strand_id
1 'polypeptide(L)'
;MRSVRVLLTPVQPMNQADQREAGIPAITAAAKGSLTTQPSIGSWILLLMLATALAAPAEADDDTAPNELVDAVVKLLHDDDVEVRGLALEQIRYFVPGEAATRRFAAEVDHLVPAAQVGLLRALAERGDRAARSAVLKHVRAGEDDSVRAAALFALARLGTRDDVALLVAQLASDRAVVVAAAREGLVDLAGPGVPETIATALADTAPSVRAQMIYVLSDRRAIDTVPQILEQARADDREVRQAAMVALSWLASPVAVPDMVPALLAIQDRQERAAAEKAIMKICAKIADRDEQARPLIAAMANLDEADRLALLSLMGRVGGAAAREEIEKAIASTDAKARETGLKALSNWPSAAIAPRYLELIEEVEEPAHRRLMLRALIRVAPLRDGRSHAERLELLRRAMSLATGDEERRLALKRAAAIRDLQTLRFVVPYLDEAALSEAAALAVVELAHHRNLREPNKAEFHAALDKVIATSRDEVVLDRANRYKLDRTWVRPR
;
A
#
# COMPACT_ATOMS: atom_id res chain seq x y z
N MET A 1 -36.39 -2.49 25.22
CA MET A 1 -35.07 -3.10 24.96
C MET A 1 -34.81 -3.04 23.45
N ARG A 2 -33.97 -2.10 23.01
CA ARG A 2 -33.60 -1.87 21.60
C ARG A 2 -32.26 -2.59 21.35
N SER A 3 -32.22 -3.54 20.43
CA SER A 3 -30.97 -4.15 19.98
C SER A 3 -30.36 -3.33 18.84
N VAL A 4 -29.13 -2.89 19.04
CA VAL A 4 -28.30 -2.12 18.11
C VAL A 4 -27.70 -3.09 17.08
N ARG A 5 -27.90 -2.80 15.80
CA ARG A 5 -27.32 -3.51 14.65
C ARG A 5 -26.11 -2.71 14.18
N VAL A 6 -24.89 -3.20 14.44
CA VAL A 6 -23.65 -2.58 13.94
C VAL A 6 -23.40 -3.09 12.52
N LEU A 7 -23.43 -2.17 11.54
CA LEU A 7 -23.03 -2.42 10.16
C LEU A 7 -21.50 -2.24 10.04
N LEU A 8 -20.78 -3.33 9.82
CA LEU A 8 -19.37 -3.29 9.39
C LEU A 8 -19.33 -3.19 7.86
N THR A 9 -18.78 -2.10 7.34
CA THR A 9 -18.44 -1.95 5.91
C THR A 9 -17.17 -2.73 5.57
N PRO A 10 -17.09 -3.38 4.39
CA PRO A 10 -15.85 -4.00 3.94
C PRO A 10 -14.85 -2.93 3.50
N VAL A 11 -13.64 -2.98 4.07
CA VAL A 11 -12.52 -2.06 3.75
C VAL A 11 -11.73 -2.61 2.56
N GLN A 12 -11.41 -1.74 1.60
CA GLN A 12 -10.70 -2.08 0.36
C GLN A 12 -9.28 -2.63 0.60
N PRO A 13 -8.80 -3.60 -0.20
CA PRO A 13 -7.40 -4.03 -0.20
C PRO A 13 -6.46 -2.96 -0.79
N MET A 14 -5.19 -3.06 -0.43
CA MET A 14 -4.08 -2.17 -0.82
C MET A 14 -4.00 -1.96 -2.34
N ASN A 15 -3.83 -0.72 -2.78
CA ASN A 15 -3.77 -0.34 -4.19
C ASN A 15 -2.43 -0.77 -4.82
N GLN A 16 -2.46 -1.24 -6.08
CA GLN A 16 -1.29 -1.59 -6.90
C GLN A 16 -0.17 -0.54 -6.94
N ALA A 17 -0.47 0.72 -6.68
CA ALA A 17 0.54 1.79 -6.56
C ALA A 17 1.50 1.56 -5.37
N ASP A 18 1.00 1.07 -4.23
CA ASP A 18 1.80 0.82 -3.02
C ASP A 18 2.65 -0.46 -3.15
N GLN A 19 2.19 -1.43 -3.94
CA GLN A 19 2.93 -2.68 -4.21
C GLN A 19 4.17 -2.45 -5.09
N ARG A 20 4.15 -1.44 -5.96
CA ARG A 20 5.27 -1.09 -6.85
C ARG A 20 6.38 -0.31 -6.13
N GLU A 21 6.02 0.48 -5.12
CA GLU A 21 6.99 1.21 -4.29
C GLU A 21 7.81 0.25 -3.38
N ALA A 22 7.31 -0.97 -3.15
CA ALA A 22 7.93 -2.00 -2.29
C ALA A 22 8.84 -3.00 -3.02
N GLY A 23 9.14 -2.82 -4.31
CA GLY A 23 10.03 -3.72 -5.06
C GLY A 23 9.48 -5.14 -5.29
N ILE A 24 8.18 -5.36 -5.05
CA ILE A 24 7.52 -6.65 -5.26
C ILE A 24 7.06 -6.74 -6.72
N PRO A 25 7.46 -7.76 -7.50
CA PRO A 25 7.02 -7.90 -8.88
C PRO A 25 5.49 -8.09 -8.93
N ALA A 26 4.83 -7.28 -9.76
CA ALA A 26 3.39 -7.35 -9.97
C ALA A 26 3.00 -8.68 -10.61
N ILE A 27 2.22 -9.51 -9.91
CA ILE A 27 1.57 -10.67 -10.51
C ILE A 27 0.50 -10.12 -11.47
N THR A 28 0.79 -10.18 -12.76
CA THR A 28 -0.11 -9.76 -13.83
C THR A 28 -1.42 -10.55 -13.78
N ALA A 29 -2.53 -9.82 -13.78
CA ALA A 29 -3.90 -10.31 -13.86
C ALA A 29 -4.21 -10.91 -15.24
N ALA A 30 -3.59 -12.05 -15.56
CA ALA A 30 -3.84 -12.83 -16.76
C ALA A 30 -4.51 -14.20 -16.47
N ALA A 31 -5.23 -14.30 -15.34
CA ALA A 31 -5.99 -15.50 -14.97
C ALA A 31 -7.42 -15.15 -14.46
N LYS A 32 -8.08 -14.19 -15.12
CA LYS A 32 -9.50 -13.85 -14.87
C LYS A 32 -10.41 -14.02 -16.09
N GLY A 33 -9.94 -14.68 -17.14
CA GLY A 33 -10.76 -15.07 -18.28
C GLY A 33 -10.92 -16.59 -18.32
N SER A 34 -12.16 -17.05 -18.20
CA SER A 34 -12.67 -18.43 -18.37
C SER A 34 -12.86 -19.29 -17.11
N LEU A 35 -13.72 -18.83 -16.19
CA LEU A 35 -14.46 -19.71 -15.27
C LEU A 35 -15.95 -19.39 -15.36
N THR A 36 -16.49 -19.52 -16.56
CA THR A 36 -17.94 -19.63 -16.81
C THR A 36 -18.15 -20.65 -17.92
N THR A 37 -17.69 -21.87 -17.70
CA THR A 37 -18.15 -23.02 -18.49
C THR A 37 -19.23 -23.70 -17.67
N GLN A 38 -20.46 -23.68 -18.19
CA GLN A 38 -21.51 -24.56 -17.69
C GLN A 38 -20.98 -26.00 -17.64
N PRO A 39 -21.32 -26.79 -16.61
CA PRO A 39 -20.95 -28.19 -16.57
C PRO A 39 -21.38 -28.86 -17.88
N SER A 40 -20.47 -29.59 -18.52
CA SER A 40 -20.78 -30.31 -19.75
C SER A 40 -21.86 -31.36 -19.46
N ILE A 41 -22.59 -31.78 -20.49
CA ILE A 41 -23.60 -32.84 -20.36
C ILE A 41 -22.96 -34.13 -19.78
N GLY A 42 -21.65 -34.34 -20.01
CA GLY A 42 -20.87 -35.41 -19.39
C GLY A 42 -20.75 -35.30 -17.86
N SER A 43 -20.58 -34.10 -17.30
CA SER A 43 -20.59 -33.88 -15.85
C SER A 43 -21.93 -34.22 -15.21
N TRP A 44 -23.05 -33.89 -15.87
CA TRP A 44 -24.38 -34.26 -15.41
C TRP A 44 -24.63 -35.77 -15.49
N ILE A 45 -24.16 -36.42 -16.56
CA ILE A 45 -24.29 -37.88 -16.74
C ILE A 45 -23.46 -38.63 -15.69
N LEU A 46 -22.24 -38.18 -15.39
CA LEU A 46 -21.40 -38.82 -14.37
C LEU A 46 -21.96 -38.59 -12.95
N LEU A 47 -22.47 -37.38 -12.65
CA LEU A 47 -23.23 -37.10 -11.42
C LEU A 47 -24.49 -37.98 -11.31
N LEU A 48 -25.18 -38.23 -12.43
CA LEU A 48 -26.34 -39.13 -12.47
C LEU A 48 -25.94 -40.59 -12.24
N MET A 49 -24.83 -41.05 -12.85
CA MET A 49 -24.33 -42.41 -12.67
C MET A 49 -23.84 -42.66 -11.23
N LEU A 50 -23.19 -41.68 -10.62
CA LEU A 50 -22.81 -41.71 -9.20
C LEU A 50 -24.03 -41.64 -8.27
N ALA A 51 -25.06 -40.85 -8.61
CA ALA A 51 -26.31 -40.83 -7.88
C ALA A 51 -27.11 -42.13 -7.99
N THR A 52 -27.00 -42.88 -9.10
CA THR A 52 -27.63 -44.20 -9.22
C THR A 52 -26.96 -45.29 -8.40
N ALA A 53 -25.67 -45.16 -8.06
CA ALA A 53 -25.01 -46.06 -7.12
C ALA A 53 -25.57 -45.91 -5.69
N LEU A 54 -26.06 -44.72 -5.33
CA LEU A 54 -26.77 -44.44 -4.07
C LEU A 54 -28.23 -44.94 -4.05
N ALA A 55 -28.78 -45.43 -5.17
CA ALA A 55 -30.17 -45.87 -5.30
C ALA A 55 -30.34 -47.40 -5.40
N ALA A 56 -29.25 -48.18 -5.22
CA ALA A 56 -29.33 -49.63 -5.15
C ALA A 56 -30.06 -50.06 -3.85
N PRO A 57 -30.90 -51.12 -3.90
CA PRO A 57 -31.66 -51.56 -2.74
C PRO A 57 -30.74 -52.03 -1.61
N ALA A 58 -31.16 -51.74 -0.38
CA ALA A 58 -30.44 -51.97 0.88
C ALA A 58 -30.17 -53.47 1.16
N GLU A 59 -29.07 -53.98 0.60
CA GLU A 59 -28.37 -55.20 1.08
C GLU A 59 -26.84 -55.02 1.04
N ALA A 60 -26.35 -53.79 1.01
CA ALA A 60 -24.93 -53.48 1.14
C ALA A 60 -24.61 -53.13 2.61
N ASP A 61 -23.66 -53.84 3.19
CA ASP A 61 -23.08 -53.59 4.52
C ASP A 61 -22.72 -52.10 4.63
N ASP A 62 -23.07 -51.41 5.72
CA ASP A 62 -22.99 -49.93 5.87
C ASP A 62 -21.57 -49.36 5.59
N ASP A 63 -20.54 -50.23 5.65
CA ASP A 63 -19.14 -49.93 5.34
C ASP A 63 -18.72 -50.09 3.85
N THR A 64 -19.56 -50.64 2.96
CA THR A 64 -19.15 -50.99 1.57
C THR A 64 -19.37 -49.87 0.54
N ALA A 65 -20.53 -49.23 0.54
CA ALA A 65 -20.86 -48.15 -0.42
C ALA A 65 -19.91 -46.91 -0.32
N PRO A 66 -19.46 -46.47 0.88
CA PRO A 66 -18.47 -45.40 0.98
C PRO A 66 -17.11 -45.75 0.36
N ASN A 67 -16.73 -47.05 0.39
CA ASN A 67 -15.46 -47.52 -0.17
C ASN A 67 -15.49 -47.58 -1.70
N GLU A 68 -16.61 -48.01 -2.31
CA GLU A 68 -16.76 -48.02 -3.77
C GLU A 68 -16.70 -46.61 -4.37
N LEU A 69 -17.32 -45.63 -3.71
CA LEU A 69 -17.26 -44.23 -4.12
C LEU A 69 -15.83 -43.68 -4.05
N VAL A 70 -15.11 -43.97 -2.97
CA VAL A 70 -13.71 -43.56 -2.80
C VAL A 70 -12.83 -44.19 -3.89
N ASP A 71 -12.99 -45.48 -4.17
CA ASP A 71 -12.20 -46.19 -5.18
C ASP A 71 -12.50 -45.68 -6.60
N ALA A 72 -13.75 -45.35 -6.91
CA ALA A 72 -14.12 -44.71 -8.17
C ALA A 72 -13.47 -43.34 -8.34
N VAL A 73 -13.46 -42.52 -7.28
CA VAL A 73 -12.81 -41.20 -7.29
C VAL A 73 -11.30 -41.32 -7.43
N VAL A 74 -10.66 -42.28 -6.74
CA VAL A 74 -9.23 -42.56 -6.90
C VAL A 74 -8.91 -42.95 -8.34
N LYS A 75 -9.72 -43.81 -8.96
CA LYS A 75 -9.54 -44.18 -10.37
C LYS A 75 -9.57 -42.97 -11.31
N LEU A 76 -10.52 -42.05 -11.14
CA LEU A 76 -10.61 -40.82 -11.94
C LEU A 76 -9.43 -39.88 -11.70
N LEU A 77 -8.84 -39.89 -10.51
CA LEU A 77 -7.68 -39.07 -10.18
C LEU A 77 -6.41 -39.48 -10.92
N HIS A 78 -6.31 -40.76 -11.29
CA HIS A 78 -5.21 -41.34 -12.08
C HIS A 78 -5.43 -41.29 -13.60
N ASP A 79 -6.53 -40.70 -14.06
CA ASP A 79 -6.81 -40.59 -15.49
C ASP A 79 -5.81 -39.64 -16.18
N ASP A 80 -5.47 -39.92 -17.44
CA ASP A 80 -4.55 -39.08 -18.23
C ASP A 80 -5.18 -37.73 -18.61
N ASP A 81 -6.51 -37.66 -18.71
CA ASP A 81 -7.24 -36.45 -19.03
C ASP A 81 -7.33 -35.48 -17.83
N VAL A 82 -6.88 -34.25 -18.04
CA VAL A 82 -6.91 -33.18 -17.03
C VAL A 82 -8.33 -32.85 -16.57
N GLU A 83 -9.32 -32.91 -17.46
CA GLU A 83 -10.72 -32.64 -17.14
C GLU A 83 -11.31 -33.75 -16.26
N VAL A 84 -10.97 -35.01 -16.56
CA VAL A 84 -11.40 -36.17 -15.76
C VAL A 84 -10.80 -36.11 -14.35
N ARG A 85 -9.51 -35.80 -14.23
CA ARG A 85 -8.90 -35.53 -12.92
C ARG A 85 -9.55 -34.35 -12.20
N GLY A 86 -9.96 -33.32 -12.95
CA GLY A 86 -10.70 -32.17 -12.42
C GLY A 86 -11.97 -32.57 -11.69
N LEU A 87 -12.75 -33.51 -12.25
CA LEU A 87 -13.95 -34.06 -11.62
C LEU A 87 -13.61 -34.81 -10.32
N ALA A 88 -12.56 -35.64 -10.33
CA ALA A 88 -12.11 -36.35 -9.14
C ALA A 88 -11.77 -35.37 -7.99
N LEU A 89 -11.05 -34.29 -8.32
CA LEU A 89 -10.66 -33.27 -7.34
C LEU A 89 -11.89 -32.51 -6.80
N GLU A 90 -12.92 -32.28 -7.59
CA GLU A 90 -14.18 -31.69 -7.12
C GLU A 90 -14.91 -32.63 -6.14
N GLN A 91 -14.96 -33.92 -6.44
CA GLN A 91 -15.52 -34.93 -5.54
C GLN A 91 -14.79 -34.97 -4.19
N ILE A 92 -13.45 -34.93 -4.22
CA ILE A 92 -12.60 -34.90 -3.02
C ILE A 92 -12.86 -33.64 -2.18
N ARG A 93 -13.07 -32.49 -2.83
CA ARG A 93 -13.28 -31.21 -2.13
C ARG A 93 -14.61 -31.16 -1.40
N TYR A 94 -15.70 -31.56 -2.05
CA TYR A 94 -17.04 -31.17 -1.58
C TYR A 94 -18.01 -32.33 -1.35
N PHE A 95 -17.80 -33.48 -1.98
CA PHE A 95 -18.88 -34.47 -2.13
C PHE A 95 -18.64 -35.79 -1.39
N VAL A 96 -17.39 -36.22 -1.19
CA VAL A 96 -17.10 -37.46 -0.47
C VAL A 96 -16.76 -37.15 1.00
N PRO A 97 -17.65 -37.33 1.99
CA PRO A 97 -17.35 -36.98 3.38
C PRO A 97 -16.42 -38.00 4.07
N GLY A 98 -15.89 -37.62 5.24
CA GLY A 98 -15.26 -38.56 6.18
C GLY A 98 -13.74 -38.59 6.19
N GLU A 99 -13.20 -38.86 7.38
CA GLU A 99 -11.76 -38.92 7.65
C GLU A 99 -11.07 -40.11 6.97
N ALA A 100 -11.74 -41.26 6.90
CA ALA A 100 -11.23 -42.45 6.24
C ALA A 100 -11.00 -42.21 4.73
N ALA A 101 -11.96 -41.55 4.07
CA ALA A 101 -11.82 -41.12 2.68
C ALA A 101 -10.65 -40.13 2.50
N THR A 102 -10.52 -39.16 3.41
CA THR A 102 -9.37 -38.23 3.41
C THR A 102 -8.04 -38.96 3.49
N ARG A 103 -7.90 -39.96 4.37
CA ARG A 103 -6.67 -40.76 4.47
C ARG A 103 -6.38 -41.53 3.18
N ARG A 104 -7.40 -42.09 2.54
CA ARG A 104 -7.24 -42.74 1.23
C ARG A 104 -6.79 -41.78 0.15
N PHE A 105 -7.47 -40.64 -0.02
CA PHE A 105 -7.05 -39.63 -1.00
C PHE A 105 -5.65 -39.08 -0.72
N ALA A 106 -5.29 -38.86 0.55
CA ALA A 106 -3.97 -38.38 0.93
C ALA A 106 -2.84 -39.37 0.62
N ALA A 107 -3.12 -40.68 0.64
CA ALA A 107 -2.16 -41.71 0.25
C ALA A 107 -1.84 -41.69 -1.25
N GLU A 108 -2.78 -41.20 -2.08
CA GLU A 108 -2.61 -41.15 -3.53
C GLU A 108 -1.60 -40.08 -4.00
N VAL A 109 -1.25 -39.09 -3.15
CA VAL A 109 -0.35 -38.00 -3.59
C VAL A 109 0.97 -38.56 -4.13
N ASP A 110 1.57 -39.56 -3.51
CA ASP A 110 2.85 -40.13 -3.95
C ASP A 110 2.77 -40.90 -5.28
N HIS A 111 1.56 -41.28 -5.70
CA HIS A 111 1.33 -42.13 -6.86
C HIS A 111 0.93 -41.32 -8.12
N LEU A 112 0.82 -40.00 -7.99
CA LEU A 112 0.39 -39.12 -9.06
C LEU A 112 1.56 -38.39 -9.73
N VAL A 113 1.37 -38.01 -10.99
CA VAL A 113 2.28 -37.09 -11.69
C VAL A 113 2.26 -35.70 -11.03
N PRO A 114 3.34 -34.89 -11.11
CA PRO A 114 3.46 -33.63 -10.38
C PRO A 114 2.26 -32.67 -10.54
N ALA A 115 1.71 -32.55 -11.74
CA ALA A 115 0.53 -31.71 -11.98
C ALA A 115 -0.71 -32.20 -11.21
N ALA A 116 -0.92 -33.51 -11.11
CA ALA A 116 -2.02 -34.11 -10.35
C ALA A 116 -1.76 -34.06 -8.84
N GLN A 117 -0.50 -34.18 -8.39
CA GLN A 117 -0.11 -33.95 -6.99
C GLN A 117 -0.49 -32.54 -6.52
N VAL A 118 -0.17 -31.52 -7.32
CA VAL A 118 -0.55 -30.12 -7.04
C VAL A 118 -2.07 -29.98 -6.90
N GLY A 119 -2.83 -30.58 -7.82
CA GLY A 119 -4.29 -30.57 -7.79
C GLY A 119 -4.85 -31.21 -6.52
N LEU A 120 -4.35 -32.39 -6.17
CA LEU A 120 -4.78 -33.15 -5.00
C LEU A 120 -4.44 -32.43 -3.69
N LEU A 121 -3.22 -31.91 -3.53
CA LEU A 121 -2.81 -31.16 -2.35
C LEU A 121 -3.70 -29.92 -2.12
N ARG A 122 -4.06 -29.21 -3.19
CA ARG A 122 -5.03 -28.10 -3.11
C ARG A 122 -6.43 -28.56 -2.74
N ALA A 123 -6.90 -29.66 -3.32
CA ALA A 123 -8.20 -30.24 -2.98
C ALA A 123 -8.27 -30.65 -1.49
N LEU A 124 -7.21 -31.28 -0.96
CA LEU A 124 -7.11 -31.66 0.45
C LEU A 124 -7.04 -30.42 1.37
N ALA A 125 -6.39 -29.34 0.93
CA ALA A 125 -6.38 -28.07 1.65
C ALA A 125 -7.79 -27.47 1.76
N GLU A 126 -8.51 -27.39 0.65
CA GLU A 126 -9.87 -26.85 0.58
C GLU A 126 -10.88 -27.70 1.34
N ARG A 127 -10.67 -29.03 1.35
CA ARG A 127 -11.44 -29.98 2.16
C ARG A 127 -11.29 -29.70 3.66
N GLY A 128 -10.13 -29.24 4.11
CA GLY A 128 -9.90 -28.82 5.50
C GLY A 128 -9.81 -29.95 6.54
N ASP A 129 -9.81 -31.21 6.10
CA ASP A 129 -9.73 -32.37 7.00
C ASP A 129 -8.27 -32.67 7.40
N ARG A 130 -8.00 -32.60 8.70
CA ARG A 130 -6.66 -32.79 9.29
C ARG A 130 -6.10 -34.20 9.10
N ALA A 131 -6.90 -35.19 8.70
CA ALA A 131 -6.36 -36.50 8.33
C ALA A 131 -5.36 -36.46 7.16
N ALA A 132 -5.44 -35.45 6.29
CA ALA A 132 -4.48 -35.27 5.20
C ALA A 132 -3.11 -34.71 5.66
N ARG A 133 -3.01 -34.21 6.91
CA ARG A 133 -1.85 -33.46 7.41
C ARG A 133 -0.53 -34.23 7.30
N SER A 134 -0.54 -35.53 7.59
CA SER A 134 0.69 -36.35 7.54
C SER A 134 1.28 -36.40 6.13
N ALA A 135 0.44 -36.63 5.12
CA ALA A 135 0.85 -36.63 3.72
C ALA A 135 1.33 -35.23 3.28
N VAL A 136 0.62 -34.18 3.66
CA VAL A 136 1.02 -32.79 3.37
C VAL A 136 2.40 -32.47 3.94
N LEU A 137 2.65 -32.82 5.22
CA LEU A 137 3.96 -32.59 5.86
C LEU A 137 5.09 -33.35 5.16
N LYS A 138 4.83 -34.55 4.63
CA LYS A 138 5.79 -35.31 3.83
C LYS A 138 6.25 -34.50 2.62
N HIS A 139 5.31 -33.95 1.84
CA HIS A 139 5.64 -33.17 0.65
C HIS A 139 6.22 -31.79 0.94
N VAL A 140 5.92 -31.17 2.09
CA VAL A 140 6.61 -29.95 2.52
C VAL A 140 8.09 -30.22 2.81
N ARG A 141 8.41 -31.35 3.46
CA ARG A 141 9.78 -31.68 3.90
C ARG A 141 10.65 -32.30 2.81
N ALA A 142 10.06 -33.12 1.94
CA ALA A 142 10.79 -33.98 1.01
C ALA A 142 10.29 -33.87 -0.45
N GLY A 143 9.46 -32.88 -0.78
CA GLY A 143 9.00 -32.67 -2.15
C GLY A 143 10.12 -32.17 -3.07
N GLU A 144 10.47 -32.97 -4.07
CA GLU A 144 11.52 -32.65 -5.05
C GLU A 144 11.06 -31.57 -6.04
N ASP A 145 9.80 -31.64 -6.50
CA ASP A 145 9.21 -30.65 -7.40
C ASP A 145 8.77 -29.39 -6.65
N ASP A 146 9.21 -28.22 -7.11
CA ASP A 146 8.92 -26.93 -6.46
C ASP A 146 7.43 -26.58 -6.45
N SER A 147 6.68 -26.96 -7.49
CA SER A 147 5.24 -26.70 -7.58
C SER A 147 4.48 -27.59 -6.61
N VAL A 148 4.90 -28.86 -6.49
CA VAL A 148 4.35 -29.80 -5.51
C VAL A 148 4.65 -29.33 -4.08
N ARG A 149 5.89 -28.91 -3.81
CA ARG A 149 6.29 -28.35 -2.51
C ARG A 149 5.50 -27.08 -2.18
N ALA A 150 5.32 -26.18 -3.14
CA ALA A 150 4.49 -24.98 -2.98
C ALA A 150 3.01 -25.32 -2.70
N ALA A 151 2.44 -26.31 -3.39
CA ALA A 151 1.07 -26.78 -3.14
C ALA A 151 0.94 -27.42 -1.75
N ALA A 152 1.96 -28.14 -1.29
CA ALA A 152 2.00 -28.71 0.05
C ALA A 152 2.09 -27.61 1.13
N LEU A 153 2.86 -26.54 0.91
CA LEU A 153 2.92 -25.38 1.80
C LEU A 153 1.57 -24.66 1.90
N PHE A 154 0.90 -24.47 0.77
CA PHE A 154 -0.46 -23.94 0.73
C PHE A 154 -1.45 -24.83 1.51
N ALA A 155 -1.34 -26.15 1.37
CA ALA A 155 -2.16 -27.09 2.12
C ALA A 155 -1.88 -27.05 3.63
N LEU A 156 -0.60 -26.91 4.00
CA LEU A 156 -0.18 -26.78 5.39
C LEU A 156 -0.72 -25.50 6.04
N ALA A 157 -0.95 -24.42 5.29
CA ALA A 157 -1.56 -23.20 5.83
C ALA A 157 -2.94 -23.47 6.48
N ARG A 158 -3.74 -24.35 5.86
CA ARG A 158 -5.11 -24.69 6.32
C ARG A 158 -5.13 -25.84 7.32
N LEU A 159 -4.30 -26.86 7.09
CA LEU A 159 -4.24 -28.08 7.90
C LEU A 159 -3.22 -27.98 9.04
N GLY A 160 -2.53 -26.84 9.10
CA GLY A 160 -1.45 -26.48 9.99
C GLY A 160 -1.86 -26.29 11.45
N THR A 161 -0.85 -26.25 12.31
CA THR A 161 -0.94 -25.73 13.68
C THR A 161 0.22 -24.74 13.89
N ARG A 162 0.21 -24.04 15.03
CA ARG A 162 1.33 -23.17 15.42
C ARG A 162 2.69 -23.87 15.45
N ASP A 163 2.73 -25.19 15.62
CA ASP A 163 3.96 -25.97 15.68
C ASP A 163 4.65 -26.07 14.31
N ASP A 164 3.94 -25.70 13.23
CA ASP A 164 4.48 -25.67 11.86
C ASP A 164 5.17 -24.34 11.50
N VAL A 165 5.12 -23.32 12.37
CA VAL A 165 5.72 -22.01 12.08
C VAL A 165 7.21 -22.16 11.74
N ALA A 166 7.96 -22.94 12.53
CA ALA A 166 9.39 -23.15 12.27
C ALA A 166 9.65 -23.82 10.90
N LEU A 167 8.80 -24.77 10.50
CA LEU A 167 8.89 -25.44 9.21
C LEU A 167 8.63 -24.46 8.06
N LEU A 168 7.60 -23.63 8.17
CA LEU A 168 7.29 -22.61 7.16
C LEU A 168 8.36 -21.52 7.09
N VAL A 169 8.89 -21.07 8.23
CA VAL A 169 9.99 -20.09 8.30
C VAL A 169 11.24 -20.62 7.60
N ALA A 170 11.58 -21.90 7.77
CA ALA A 170 12.72 -22.51 7.08
C ALA A 170 12.60 -22.43 5.55
N GLN A 171 11.39 -22.46 5.01
CA GLN A 171 11.15 -22.37 3.56
C GLN A 171 11.33 -20.94 3.00
N LEU A 172 11.34 -19.90 3.85
CA LEU A 172 11.64 -18.53 3.42
C LEU A 172 13.13 -18.34 3.02
N ALA A 173 13.99 -19.29 3.39
CA ALA A 173 15.41 -19.30 3.02
C ALA A 173 15.69 -20.02 1.68
N SER A 174 14.66 -20.55 1.02
CA SER A 174 14.78 -21.22 -0.28
C SER A 174 15.25 -20.26 -1.39
N ASP A 175 16.05 -20.76 -2.34
CA ASP A 175 16.43 -20.03 -3.56
C ASP A 175 15.31 -20.04 -4.63
N ARG A 176 14.32 -20.92 -4.46
CA ARG A 176 13.16 -21.04 -5.34
C ARG A 176 12.07 -20.05 -4.97
N ALA A 177 11.88 -19.02 -5.80
CA ALA A 177 10.91 -17.95 -5.56
C ALA A 177 9.47 -18.44 -5.33
N VAL A 178 9.03 -19.50 -6.03
CA VAL A 178 7.68 -20.08 -5.86
C VAL A 178 7.47 -20.69 -4.48
N VAL A 179 8.53 -21.25 -3.88
CA VAL A 179 8.50 -21.86 -2.54
C VAL A 179 8.51 -20.78 -1.47
N VAL A 180 9.35 -19.75 -1.63
CA VAL A 180 9.37 -18.59 -0.73
C VAL A 180 7.99 -17.91 -0.71
N ALA A 181 7.39 -17.70 -1.88
CA ALA A 181 6.05 -17.11 -1.99
C ALA A 181 4.99 -17.96 -1.27
N ALA A 182 4.98 -19.28 -1.50
CA ALA A 182 4.03 -20.19 -0.85
C ALA A 182 4.25 -20.29 0.66
N ALA A 183 5.50 -20.23 1.14
CA ALA A 183 5.82 -20.22 2.56
C ALA A 183 5.36 -18.92 3.23
N ARG A 184 5.56 -17.77 2.58
CA ARG A 184 5.07 -16.46 3.07
C ARG A 184 3.55 -16.44 3.15
N GLU A 185 2.85 -16.86 2.09
CA GLU A 185 1.39 -16.98 2.08
C GLU A 185 0.92 -17.98 3.15
N GLY A 186 1.60 -19.12 3.25
CA GLY A 186 1.31 -20.12 4.27
C GLY A 186 1.43 -19.59 5.69
N LEU A 187 2.46 -18.79 6.00
CA LEU A 187 2.59 -18.12 7.29
C LEU A 187 1.53 -17.05 7.53
N VAL A 188 1.05 -16.35 6.48
CA VAL A 188 -0.03 -15.36 6.60
C VAL A 188 -1.37 -16.03 6.88
N ASP A 189 -1.63 -17.18 6.26
CA ASP A 189 -2.91 -17.89 6.34
C ASP A 189 -2.94 -18.95 7.45
N LEU A 190 -1.78 -19.30 8.04
CA LEU A 190 -1.69 -20.34 9.06
C LEU A 190 -2.69 -20.09 10.19
N ALA A 191 -3.61 -21.04 10.35
CA ALA A 191 -4.66 -20.97 11.34
C ALA A 191 -4.15 -21.46 12.71
N GLY A 192 -4.57 -20.77 13.77
CA GLY A 192 -4.34 -21.22 15.14
C GLY A 192 -4.05 -20.08 16.12
N PRO A 193 -4.46 -20.21 17.39
CA PRO A 193 -4.08 -19.27 18.43
C PRO A 193 -2.57 -19.33 18.67
N GLY A 194 -1.93 -18.20 18.97
CA GLY A 194 -0.51 -18.15 19.27
C GLY A 194 0.42 -18.09 18.05
N VAL A 195 -0.12 -18.15 16.82
CA VAL A 195 0.72 -18.13 15.59
C VAL A 195 1.50 -16.82 15.45
N PRO A 196 0.87 -15.62 15.54
CA PRO A 196 1.61 -14.36 15.46
C PRO A 196 2.71 -14.23 16.53
N GLU A 197 2.43 -14.65 17.76
CA GLU A 197 3.38 -14.63 18.89
C GLU A 197 4.55 -15.58 18.65
N THR A 198 4.29 -16.74 18.06
CA THR A 198 5.32 -17.71 17.68
C THR A 198 6.22 -17.15 16.58
N ILE A 199 5.63 -16.50 15.55
CA ILE A 199 6.39 -15.83 14.48
C ILE A 199 7.24 -14.69 15.08
N ALA A 200 6.66 -13.86 15.94
CA ALA A 200 7.35 -12.72 16.56
C ALA A 200 8.52 -13.17 17.45
N THR A 201 8.34 -14.24 18.22
CA THR A 201 9.41 -14.82 19.07
C THR A 201 10.56 -15.34 18.22
N ALA A 202 10.26 -15.97 17.08
CA ALA A 202 11.27 -16.52 16.18
C ALA A 202 12.08 -15.45 15.42
N LEU A 203 11.73 -14.15 15.49
CA LEU A 203 12.48 -13.08 14.83
C LEU A 203 13.94 -13.02 15.33
N ALA A 204 14.19 -13.20 16.62
CA ALA A 204 15.52 -13.05 17.21
C ALA A 204 16.56 -14.04 16.64
N ASP A 205 16.13 -15.24 16.27
CA ASP A 205 17.01 -16.36 15.89
C ASP A 205 17.09 -16.61 14.38
N THR A 206 16.68 -15.62 13.56
CA THR A 206 16.60 -15.78 12.08
C THR A 206 17.57 -14.87 11.33
N ALA A 207 18.05 -15.35 10.18
CA ALA A 207 18.91 -14.58 9.28
C ALA A 207 18.19 -13.29 8.80
N PRO A 208 18.89 -12.18 8.55
CA PRO A 208 18.27 -10.88 8.30
C PRO A 208 17.21 -10.86 7.18
N SER A 209 17.48 -11.50 6.04
CA SER A 209 16.54 -11.55 4.91
C SER A 209 15.25 -12.33 5.24
N VAL A 210 15.36 -13.43 5.98
CA VAL A 210 14.21 -14.22 6.47
C VAL A 210 13.44 -13.42 7.53
N ARG A 211 14.17 -12.77 8.44
CA ARG A 211 13.61 -11.93 9.50
C ARG A 211 12.78 -10.77 8.95
N ALA A 212 13.28 -10.09 7.91
CA ALA A 212 12.54 -9.03 7.21
C ALA A 212 11.22 -9.57 6.61
N GLN A 213 11.26 -10.74 5.96
CA GLN A 213 10.05 -11.38 5.43
C GLN A 213 9.04 -11.73 6.54
N MET A 214 9.51 -12.24 7.68
CA MET A 214 8.65 -12.54 8.83
C MET A 214 7.97 -11.28 9.40
N ILE A 215 8.68 -10.15 9.44
CA ILE A 215 8.08 -8.86 9.84
C ILE A 215 6.95 -8.45 8.88
N TYR A 216 7.14 -8.65 7.56
CA TYR A 216 6.07 -8.40 6.59
C TYR A 216 4.90 -9.38 6.76
N VAL A 217 5.16 -10.65 7.08
CA VAL A 217 4.11 -11.61 7.42
C VAL A 217 3.29 -11.12 8.61
N LEU A 218 3.92 -10.66 9.71
CA LEU A 218 3.21 -10.11 10.87
C LEU A 218 2.34 -8.89 10.49
N SER A 219 2.85 -8.04 9.62
CA SER A 219 2.10 -6.89 9.07
C SER A 219 0.87 -7.35 8.27
N ASP A 220 1.03 -8.30 7.36
CA ASP A 220 -0.06 -8.83 6.51
C ASP A 220 -1.13 -9.55 7.34
N ARG A 221 -0.71 -10.25 8.40
CA ARG A 221 -1.60 -10.87 9.40
C ARG A 221 -2.33 -9.86 10.29
N ARG A 222 -1.95 -8.58 10.25
CA ARG A 222 -2.44 -7.53 11.15
C ARG A 222 -2.20 -7.86 12.63
N ALA A 223 -1.03 -8.42 12.94
CA ALA A 223 -0.65 -8.86 14.28
C ALA A 223 -0.31 -7.69 15.22
N ILE A 224 -1.31 -6.89 15.61
CA ILE A 224 -1.15 -5.68 16.43
C ILE A 224 -0.46 -5.99 17.77
N ASP A 225 -0.74 -7.14 18.37
CA ASP A 225 -0.16 -7.54 19.65
C ASP A 225 1.36 -7.84 19.59
N THR A 226 1.93 -7.89 18.38
CA THR A 226 3.38 -8.09 18.14
C THR A 226 4.16 -6.79 17.95
N VAL A 227 3.51 -5.62 18.08
CA VAL A 227 4.15 -4.31 17.96
C VAL A 227 5.40 -4.16 18.86
N PRO A 228 5.42 -4.60 20.13
CA PRO A 228 6.63 -4.52 20.97
C PRO A 228 7.83 -5.23 20.36
N GLN A 229 7.64 -6.44 19.84
CA GLN A 229 8.70 -7.22 19.20
C GLN A 229 9.17 -6.57 17.90
N ILE A 230 8.27 -5.95 17.13
CA ILE A 230 8.63 -5.24 15.90
C ILE A 230 9.39 -3.93 16.23
N LEU A 231 9.09 -3.25 17.33
CA LEU A 231 9.83 -2.08 17.80
C LEU A 231 11.30 -2.42 18.10
N GLU A 232 11.59 -3.60 18.67
CA GLU A 232 12.95 -4.08 18.86
C GLU A 232 13.69 -4.21 17.51
N GLN A 233 13.01 -4.74 16.47
CA GLN A 233 13.58 -4.91 15.14
C GLN A 233 13.87 -3.58 14.41
N ALA A 234 13.19 -2.49 14.78
CA ALA A 234 13.48 -1.16 14.23
C ALA A 234 14.90 -0.66 14.59
N ARG A 235 15.55 -1.28 15.58
CA ARG A 235 16.92 -0.99 16.02
C ARG A 235 17.93 -2.07 15.63
N ALA A 236 17.56 -3.02 14.78
CA ALA A 236 18.45 -4.07 14.33
C ALA A 236 19.69 -3.52 13.59
N ASP A 237 20.80 -4.26 13.62
CA ASP A 237 22.03 -3.85 12.88
C ASP A 237 21.84 -3.88 11.37
N ASP A 238 21.00 -4.81 10.89
CA ASP A 238 20.73 -4.99 9.48
C ASP A 238 19.70 -3.97 8.95
N ARG A 239 20.04 -3.31 7.84
CA ARG A 239 19.22 -2.26 7.21
C ARG A 239 17.89 -2.78 6.68
N GLU A 240 17.86 -3.97 6.07
CA GLU A 240 16.65 -4.56 5.51
C GLU A 240 15.63 -4.82 6.62
N VAL A 241 16.11 -5.32 7.77
CA VAL A 241 15.28 -5.59 8.95
C VAL A 241 14.72 -4.31 9.56
N ARG A 242 15.54 -3.26 9.75
CA ARG A 242 15.05 -1.98 10.26
C ARG A 242 13.98 -1.37 9.35
N GLN A 243 14.20 -1.43 8.04
CA GLN A 243 13.24 -0.92 7.06
C GLN A 243 11.92 -1.70 7.11
N ALA A 244 11.99 -3.04 7.13
CA ALA A 244 10.80 -3.88 7.27
C ALA A 244 10.03 -3.55 8.55
N ALA A 245 10.73 -3.37 9.68
CA ALA A 245 10.14 -3.00 10.96
C ALA A 245 9.42 -1.64 10.89
N MET A 246 10.07 -0.59 10.38
CA MET A 246 9.46 0.73 10.27
C MET A 246 8.23 0.72 9.34
N VAL A 247 8.28 -0.03 8.24
CA VAL A 247 7.13 -0.20 7.34
C VAL A 247 5.98 -0.92 8.05
N ALA A 248 6.25 -2.04 8.72
CA ALA A 248 5.25 -2.81 9.45
C ALA A 248 4.59 -1.99 10.58
N LEU A 249 5.39 -1.24 11.35
CA LEU A 249 4.88 -0.34 12.39
C LEU A 249 3.96 0.74 11.80
N SER A 250 4.23 1.24 10.59
CA SER A 250 3.34 2.22 9.94
C SER A 250 1.91 1.70 9.71
N TRP A 251 1.76 0.38 9.60
CA TRP A 251 0.47 -0.30 9.44
C TRP A 251 -0.12 -0.70 10.79
N LEU A 252 0.67 -1.35 11.63
CA LEU A 252 0.20 -2.00 12.86
C LEU A 252 0.11 -1.05 14.06
N ALA A 253 1.09 -0.14 14.21
CA ALA A 253 1.23 0.64 15.43
C ALA A 253 0.17 1.75 15.53
N SER A 254 -0.23 2.05 16.77
CA SER A 254 -1.03 3.22 17.10
C SER A 254 -0.12 4.43 17.39
N PRO A 255 -0.67 5.66 17.45
CA PRO A 255 0.11 6.85 17.82
C PRO A 255 0.86 6.74 19.16
N VAL A 256 0.43 5.85 20.06
CA VAL A 256 1.08 5.64 21.37
C VAL A 256 2.50 5.06 21.22
N ALA A 257 2.81 4.37 20.12
CA ALA A 257 4.13 3.76 19.90
C ALA A 257 5.17 4.73 19.33
N VAL A 258 4.77 5.93 18.88
CA VAL A 258 5.69 6.89 18.24
C VAL A 258 6.89 7.26 19.13
N PRO A 259 6.73 7.52 20.44
CA PRO A 259 7.88 7.74 21.32
C PRO A 259 8.93 6.63 21.27
N ASP A 260 8.53 5.36 21.16
CA ASP A 260 9.46 4.23 21.12
C ASP A 260 10.16 4.06 19.77
N MET A 261 9.54 4.58 18.70
CA MET A 261 10.10 4.60 17.34
C MET A 261 11.15 5.70 17.14
N VAL A 262 11.06 6.80 17.90
CA VAL A 262 11.94 7.97 17.73
C VAL A 262 13.43 7.65 17.95
N PRO A 263 13.84 6.89 18.98
CA PRO A 263 15.25 6.51 19.12
C PRO A 263 15.77 5.70 17.93
N ALA A 264 14.95 4.81 17.36
CA ALA A 264 15.31 4.06 16.16
C ALA A 264 15.50 4.99 14.95
N LEU A 265 14.59 5.95 14.77
CA LEU A 265 14.71 6.99 13.74
C LEU A 265 16.02 7.79 13.88
N LEU A 266 16.35 8.22 15.10
CA LEU A 266 17.51 9.06 15.38
C LEU A 266 18.84 8.34 15.11
N ALA A 267 18.89 7.02 15.33
CA ALA A 267 20.06 6.19 15.05
C ALA A 267 20.37 6.02 13.54
N ILE A 268 19.38 6.23 12.65
CA ILE A 268 19.57 6.03 11.20
C ILE A 268 20.44 7.14 10.59
N GLN A 269 21.56 6.72 10.00
CA GLN A 269 22.52 7.61 9.32
C GLN A 269 22.21 7.81 7.83
N ASP A 270 21.71 6.77 7.15
CA ASP A 270 21.37 6.86 5.73
C ASP A 270 20.17 7.78 5.50
N ARG A 271 20.32 8.76 4.60
CA ARG A 271 19.30 9.78 4.36
C ARG A 271 18.02 9.18 3.78
N GLN A 272 18.12 8.19 2.90
CA GLN A 272 16.94 7.58 2.26
C GLN A 272 16.18 6.71 3.26
N GLU A 273 16.88 5.90 4.04
CA GLU A 273 16.31 5.11 5.12
C GLU A 273 15.63 5.99 6.17
N ARG A 274 16.28 7.09 6.58
CA ARG A 274 15.71 8.04 7.54
C ARG A 274 14.43 8.66 6.99
N ALA A 275 14.41 9.07 5.72
CA ALA A 275 13.21 9.63 5.09
C ALA A 275 12.06 8.61 5.04
N ALA A 276 12.35 7.32 4.81
CA ALA A 276 11.36 6.26 4.85
C ALA A 276 10.81 6.03 6.27
N ALA A 277 11.68 6.03 7.28
CA ALA A 277 11.31 5.95 8.69
C ALA A 277 10.43 7.14 9.14
N GLU A 278 10.76 8.35 8.70
CA GLU A 278 9.95 9.55 8.92
C GLU A 278 8.57 9.43 8.26
N LYS A 279 8.50 8.93 7.01
CA LYS A 279 7.21 8.67 6.31
C LYS A 279 6.35 7.68 7.10
N ALA A 280 6.95 6.64 7.68
CA ALA A 280 6.25 5.68 8.53
C ALA A 280 5.65 6.35 9.78
N ILE A 281 6.43 7.18 10.49
CA ILE A 281 5.95 7.90 11.68
C ILE A 281 4.87 8.92 11.30
N MET A 282 5.04 9.68 10.21
CA MET A 282 4.01 10.61 9.71
C MET A 282 2.67 9.91 9.47
N LYS A 283 2.71 8.71 8.88
CA LYS A 283 1.51 7.92 8.61
C LYS A 283 0.81 7.48 9.90
N ILE A 284 1.57 7.19 10.96
CA ILE A 284 1.01 6.87 12.28
C ILE A 284 0.38 8.11 12.92
N CYS A 285 1.10 9.25 12.91
CA CYS A 285 0.56 10.53 13.40
C CYS A 285 -0.74 10.91 12.70
N ALA A 286 -0.84 10.69 11.37
CA ALA A 286 -2.03 10.96 10.58
C ALA A 286 -3.25 10.09 10.94
N LYS A 287 -3.09 9.04 11.78
CA LYS A 287 -4.21 8.27 12.35
C LYS A 287 -4.98 9.08 13.40
N ILE A 288 -4.40 10.14 13.96
CA ILE A 288 -5.10 11.08 14.85
C ILE A 288 -5.99 11.98 14.00
N ALA A 289 -7.29 11.97 14.29
CA ALA A 289 -8.30 12.67 13.51
C ALA A 289 -8.17 14.19 13.59
N ASP A 290 -7.90 14.72 14.78
CA ASP A 290 -7.63 16.13 14.99
C ASP A 290 -6.22 16.48 14.50
N ARG A 291 -6.15 17.35 13.49
CA ARG A 291 -4.88 17.78 12.88
C ARG A 291 -3.98 18.52 13.86
N ASP A 292 -4.54 19.25 14.82
CA ASP A 292 -3.73 20.00 15.78
C ASP A 292 -3.07 19.08 16.82
N GLU A 293 -3.64 17.89 17.03
CA GLU A 293 -3.11 16.86 17.93
C GLU A 293 -2.17 15.85 17.24
N GLN A 294 -2.03 15.87 15.90
CA GLN A 294 -1.23 14.89 15.16
C GLN A 294 0.24 14.86 15.57
N ALA A 295 0.79 16.00 15.97
CA ALA A 295 2.17 16.13 16.43
C ALA A 295 2.38 15.72 17.90
N ARG A 296 1.32 15.54 18.68
CA ARG A 296 1.42 15.26 20.12
C ARG A 296 2.31 14.06 20.47
N PRO A 297 2.28 12.93 19.75
CA PRO A 297 3.18 11.81 20.05
C PRO A 297 4.66 12.15 19.85
N LEU A 298 4.98 12.99 18.87
CA LEU A 298 6.35 13.46 18.65
C LEU A 298 6.80 14.46 19.72
N ILE A 299 5.90 15.36 20.16
CA ILE A 299 6.16 16.25 21.30
C ILE A 299 6.47 15.44 22.57
N ALA A 300 5.67 14.40 22.83
CA ALA A 300 5.90 13.50 23.96
C ALA A 300 7.28 12.82 23.87
N ALA A 301 7.70 12.40 22.68
CA ALA A 301 9.02 11.82 22.44
C ALA A 301 10.15 12.83 22.73
N MET A 302 9.96 14.10 22.38
CA MET A 302 10.97 15.16 22.56
C MET A 302 11.27 15.49 24.02
N ALA A 303 10.35 15.21 24.96
CA ALA A 303 10.50 15.58 26.37
C ALA A 303 11.81 15.08 27.01
N ASN A 304 12.29 13.91 26.57
CA ASN A 304 13.49 13.27 27.13
C ASN A 304 14.71 13.31 26.20
N LEU A 305 14.64 14.06 25.09
CA LEU A 305 15.74 14.18 24.13
C LEU A 305 16.62 15.39 24.47
N ASP A 306 17.90 15.29 24.10
CA ASP A 306 18.81 16.42 24.12
C ASP A 306 18.48 17.44 23.02
N GLU A 307 19.14 18.60 23.05
CA GLU A 307 18.87 19.68 22.10
C GLU A 307 19.17 19.30 20.65
N ALA A 308 20.19 18.47 20.41
CA ALA A 308 20.57 18.07 19.06
C ALA A 308 19.51 17.14 18.43
N ASP A 309 19.01 16.18 19.21
CA ASP A 309 17.97 15.26 18.79
C ASP A 309 16.61 15.95 18.66
N ARG A 310 16.28 16.88 19.55
CA ARG A 310 15.10 17.76 19.42
C ARG A 310 15.15 18.51 18.09
N LEU A 311 16.30 19.10 17.77
CA LEU A 311 16.48 19.84 16.53
C LEU A 311 16.36 18.93 15.29
N ALA A 312 16.86 17.71 15.37
CA ALA A 312 16.78 16.71 14.30
C ALA A 312 15.35 16.26 13.99
N LEU A 313 14.40 16.40 14.92
CA LEU A 313 12.99 16.07 14.72
C LEU A 313 12.17 17.21 14.10
N LEU A 314 12.65 18.46 14.12
CA LEU A 314 11.85 19.60 13.62
C LEU A 314 11.43 19.44 12.16
N SER A 315 12.27 18.86 11.29
CA SER A 315 11.88 18.62 9.90
C SER A 315 10.74 17.61 9.74
N LEU A 316 10.61 16.65 10.66
CA LEU A 316 9.47 15.74 10.73
C LEU A 316 8.23 16.48 11.28
N MET A 317 8.39 17.26 12.35
CA MET A 317 7.33 18.10 12.92
C MET A 317 6.74 19.05 11.88
N GLY A 318 7.59 19.67 11.06
CA GLY A 318 7.18 20.56 9.98
C GLY A 318 6.36 19.87 8.90
N ARG A 319 6.47 18.55 8.71
CA ARG A 319 5.64 17.79 7.78
C ARG A 319 4.36 17.23 8.41
N VAL A 320 4.39 16.93 9.71
CA VAL A 320 3.21 16.50 10.48
C VAL A 320 2.25 17.67 10.69
N GLY A 321 2.77 18.84 11.07
CA GLY A 321 1.97 20.03 11.36
C GLY A 321 1.26 19.98 12.72
N GLY A 322 0.28 20.85 12.89
CA GLY A 322 -0.49 21.02 14.14
C GLY A 322 0.07 22.09 15.08
N ALA A 323 -0.78 22.67 15.92
CA ALA A 323 -0.44 23.81 16.77
C ALA A 323 0.83 23.59 17.61
N ALA A 324 0.97 22.44 18.27
CA ALA A 324 2.14 22.14 19.10
C ALA A 324 3.45 22.01 18.28
N ALA A 325 3.38 21.45 17.07
CA ALA A 325 4.54 21.41 16.17
C ALA A 325 4.99 22.81 15.76
N ARG A 326 4.02 23.70 15.53
CA ARG A 326 4.32 25.08 15.16
C ARG A 326 5.06 25.77 16.30
N GLU A 327 4.58 25.62 17.54
CA GLU A 327 5.20 26.23 18.71
C GLU A 327 6.68 25.85 18.84
N GLU A 328 7.02 24.57 18.74
CA GLU A 328 8.42 24.11 18.80
C GLU A 328 9.28 24.63 17.65
N ILE A 329 8.72 24.70 16.44
CA ILE A 329 9.43 25.25 15.28
C ILE A 329 9.66 26.76 15.44
N GLU A 330 8.69 27.51 15.95
CA GLU A 330 8.83 28.96 16.18
C GLU A 330 9.85 29.25 17.28
N LYS A 331 9.94 28.41 18.34
CA LYS A 331 11.04 28.48 19.32
C LYS A 331 12.41 28.35 18.66
N ALA A 332 12.55 27.39 17.73
CA ALA A 332 13.80 27.21 16.99
C ALA A 332 14.10 28.41 16.08
N ILE A 333 13.10 28.98 15.40
CA ILE A 333 13.25 30.19 14.57
C ILE A 333 13.70 31.38 15.42
N ALA A 334 13.17 31.52 16.64
CA ALA A 334 13.52 32.60 17.57
C ALA A 334 14.88 32.39 18.28
N SER A 335 15.54 31.24 18.09
CA SER A 335 16.82 30.93 18.72
C SER A 335 17.94 31.84 18.23
N THR A 336 18.83 32.20 19.16
CA THR A 336 20.08 32.90 18.85
C THR A 336 21.08 32.00 18.12
N ASP A 337 20.97 30.68 18.31
CA ASP A 337 21.77 29.69 17.59
C ASP A 337 21.38 29.66 16.09
N ALA A 338 22.37 29.90 15.22
CA ALA A 338 22.12 30.03 13.78
C ALA A 338 21.63 28.71 13.15
N LYS A 339 22.12 27.56 13.64
CA LYS A 339 21.75 26.23 13.13
C LYS A 339 20.32 25.89 13.54
N ALA A 340 19.93 26.23 14.77
CA ALA A 340 18.57 26.07 15.27
C ALA A 340 17.58 26.90 14.45
N ARG A 341 17.89 28.19 14.24
CA ARG A 341 17.10 29.10 13.42
C ARG A 341 16.94 28.62 11.98
N GLU A 342 18.03 28.22 11.33
CA GLU A 342 18.00 27.67 9.97
C GLU A 342 17.13 26.39 9.90
N THR A 343 17.27 25.51 10.88
CA THR A 343 16.49 24.26 10.92
C THR A 343 15.01 24.54 11.16
N GLY A 344 14.67 25.50 12.02
CA GLY A 344 13.29 25.95 12.22
C GLY A 344 12.67 26.51 10.94
N LEU A 345 13.38 27.37 10.21
CA LEU A 345 12.93 27.88 8.92
C LEU A 345 12.73 26.76 7.89
N LYS A 346 13.67 25.81 7.79
CA LYS A 346 13.53 24.63 6.92
C LYS A 346 12.35 23.75 7.31
N ALA A 347 12.16 23.50 8.59
CA ALA A 347 11.02 22.76 9.11
C ALA A 347 9.70 23.44 8.74
N LEU A 348 9.57 24.73 9.03
CA LEU A 348 8.36 25.49 8.70
C LEU A 348 8.08 25.49 7.21
N SER A 349 9.10 25.55 6.34
CA SER A 349 8.92 25.52 4.88
C SER A 349 8.18 24.28 4.36
N ASN A 350 8.20 23.19 5.14
CA ASN A 350 7.54 21.92 4.83
C ASN A 350 6.11 21.80 5.36
N TRP A 351 5.55 22.87 5.95
CA TRP A 351 4.23 22.85 6.59
C TRP A 351 3.13 22.26 5.69
N PRO A 352 2.27 21.35 6.19
CA PRO A 352 1.33 20.63 5.33
C PRO A 352 0.08 21.44 4.96
N SER A 353 -0.16 22.59 5.60
CA SER A 353 -1.42 23.35 5.50
C SER A 353 -1.22 24.77 4.99
N ALA A 354 -2.22 25.31 4.27
CA ALA A 354 -2.26 26.72 3.86
C ALA A 354 -2.58 27.68 5.02
N ALA A 355 -3.02 27.16 6.17
CA ALA A 355 -3.29 27.97 7.36
C ALA A 355 -2.06 28.79 7.82
N ILE A 356 -0.84 28.32 7.51
CA ILE A 356 0.42 29.01 7.87
C ILE A 356 0.77 30.20 6.98
N ALA A 357 0.02 30.45 5.90
CA ALA A 357 0.34 31.49 4.92
C ALA A 357 0.61 32.89 5.52
N PRO A 358 -0.14 33.37 6.53
CA PRO A 358 0.17 34.66 7.17
C PRO A 358 1.58 34.68 7.78
N ARG A 359 1.99 33.60 8.46
CA ARG A 359 3.33 33.52 9.05
C ARG A 359 4.43 33.50 7.99
N TYR A 360 4.21 32.86 6.84
CA TYR A 360 5.18 32.94 5.75
C TYR A 360 5.35 34.37 5.21
N LEU A 361 4.27 35.14 5.12
CA LEU A 361 4.34 36.54 4.69
C LEU A 361 5.15 37.39 5.67
N GLU A 362 4.90 37.24 6.97
CA GLU A 362 5.68 37.89 8.02
C GLU A 362 7.17 37.53 7.90
N LEU A 363 7.49 36.23 7.80
CA LEU A 363 8.88 35.76 7.69
C LEU A 363 9.59 36.24 6.42
N ILE A 364 8.88 36.42 5.30
CA ILE A 364 9.48 36.96 4.07
C ILE A 364 9.94 38.41 4.28
N GLU A 365 9.22 39.17 5.11
CA GLU A 365 9.54 40.56 5.47
C GLU A 365 10.61 40.64 6.57
N GLU A 366 10.55 39.75 7.57
CA GLU A 366 11.51 39.70 8.71
C GLU A 366 12.90 39.17 8.33
N VAL A 367 12.96 38.14 7.47
CA VAL A 367 14.21 37.41 7.21
C VAL A 367 15.10 38.17 6.24
N GLU A 368 16.31 38.52 6.69
CA GLU A 368 17.30 39.25 5.89
C GLU A 368 17.96 38.37 4.83
N GLU A 369 18.31 37.13 5.19
CA GLU A 369 19.06 36.19 4.34
C GLU A 369 18.27 35.84 3.06
N PRO A 370 18.77 36.19 1.86
CA PRO A 370 18.05 35.97 0.61
C PRO A 370 17.68 34.51 0.35
N ALA A 371 18.53 33.55 0.75
CA ALA A 371 18.24 32.13 0.58
C ALA A 371 17.02 31.69 1.42
N HIS A 372 16.92 32.14 2.66
CA HIS A 372 15.81 31.85 3.55
C HIS A 372 14.52 32.57 3.13
N ARG A 373 14.62 33.83 2.66
CA ARG A 373 13.47 34.54 2.08
C ARG A 373 12.89 33.79 0.88
N ARG A 374 13.74 33.33 -0.03
CA ARG A 374 13.32 32.49 -1.18
C ARG A 374 12.69 31.17 -0.73
N LEU A 375 13.22 30.54 0.32
CA LEU A 375 12.65 29.32 0.89
C LEU A 375 11.21 29.54 1.40
N MET A 376 10.97 30.61 2.18
CA MET A 376 9.63 30.96 2.68
C MET A 376 8.68 31.31 1.54
N LEU A 377 9.15 32.04 0.53
CA LEU A 377 8.36 32.36 -0.65
C LEU A 377 7.93 31.10 -1.42
N ARG A 378 8.86 30.17 -1.69
CA ARG A 378 8.54 28.90 -2.35
C ARG A 378 7.56 28.07 -1.51
N ALA A 379 7.68 28.09 -0.19
CA ALA A 379 6.75 27.43 0.73
C ALA A 379 5.35 28.04 0.65
N LEU A 380 5.23 29.38 0.63
CA LEU A 380 3.97 30.09 0.42
C LEU A 380 3.34 29.72 -0.92
N ILE A 381 4.09 29.75 -2.01
CA ILE A 381 3.61 29.37 -3.35
C ILE A 381 3.11 27.90 -3.37
N ARG A 382 3.78 27.01 -2.64
CA ARG A 382 3.37 25.60 -2.53
C ARG A 382 2.01 25.47 -1.85
N VAL A 383 1.80 26.17 -0.72
CA VAL A 383 0.60 25.98 0.11
C VAL A 383 -0.58 26.88 -0.28
N ALA A 384 -0.36 28.08 -0.84
CA ALA A 384 -1.43 29.02 -1.19
C ALA A 384 -2.60 28.43 -2.02
N PRO A 385 -2.39 27.49 -2.96
CA PRO A 385 -3.48 26.86 -3.70
C PRO A 385 -4.22 25.76 -2.93
N LEU A 386 -3.73 25.30 -1.78
CA LEU A 386 -4.36 24.20 -1.02
C LEU A 386 -5.67 24.66 -0.39
N ARG A 387 -6.60 23.72 -0.17
CA ARG A 387 -7.89 23.99 0.45
C ARG A 387 -7.76 24.00 1.98
N ASP A 388 -8.20 25.08 2.62
CA ASP A 388 -8.14 25.27 4.07
C ASP A 388 -9.29 26.15 4.62
N GLY A 389 -10.42 26.20 3.91
CA GLY A 389 -11.56 27.05 4.25
C GLY A 389 -11.61 28.37 3.49
N ARG A 390 -10.46 28.83 2.96
CA ARG A 390 -10.43 30.01 2.07
C ARG A 390 -11.13 29.76 0.74
N SER A 391 -11.78 30.80 0.24
CA SER A 391 -12.39 30.87 -1.08
C SER A 391 -11.35 30.77 -2.20
N HIS A 392 -11.82 30.61 -3.44
CA HIS A 392 -10.94 30.68 -4.62
C HIS A 392 -10.25 32.04 -4.72
N ALA A 393 -10.97 33.13 -4.45
CA ALA A 393 -10.46 34.49 -4.51
C ALA A 393 -9.34 34.74 -3.48
N GLU A 394 -9.54 34.34 -2.22
CA GLU A 394 -8.54 34.51 -1.17
C GLU A 394 -7.26 33.70 -1.44
N ARG A 395 -7.40 32.46 -1.94
CA ARG A 395 -6.23 31.64 -2.32
C ARG A 395 -5.48 32.23 -3.51
N LEU A 396 -6.20 32.79 -4.48
CA LEU A 396 -5.60 33.47 -5.61
C LEU A 396 -4.87 34.73 -5.16
N GLU A 397 -5.42 35.46 -4.18
CA GLU A 397 -4.78 36.63 -3.62
C GLU A 397 -3.46 36.32 -2.91
N LEU A 398 -3.39 35.21 -2.16
CA LEU A 398 -2.13 34.73 -1.60
C LEU A 398 -1.08 34.45 -2.69
N LEU A 399 -1.48 33.87 -3.83
CA LEU A 399 -0.58 33.67 -4.96
C LEU A 399 -0.18 34.97 -5.65
N ARG A 400 -1.08 35.96 -5.77
CA ARG A 400 -0.74 37.28 -6.30
C ARG A 400 0.28 37.98 -5.42
N ARG A 401 0.10 37.94 -4.09
CA ARG A 401 1.07 38.47 -3.13
C ARG A 401 2.41 37.75 -3.24
N ALA A 402 2.42 36.42 -3.36
CA ALA A 402 3.65 35.68 -3.60
C ALA A 402 4.33 36.07 -4.92
N MET A 403 3.55 36.24 -6.00
CA MET A 403 4.05 36.68 -7.31
C MET A 403 4.70 38.06 -7.25
N SER A 404 4.13 39.01 -6.48
CA SER A 404 4.72 40.34 -6.30
C SER A 404 6.00 40.36 -5.46
N LEU A 405 6.19 39.35 -4.60
CA LEU A 405 7.38 39.20 -3.75
C LEU A 405 8.50 38.42 -4.45
N ALA A 406 8.21 37.80 -5.60
CA ALA A 406 9.18 37.03 -6.37
C ALA A 406 10.16 37.95 -7.09
N THR A 407 11.45 37.77 -6.81
CA THR A 407 12.54 38.51 -7.44
C THR A 407 13.15 37.80 -8.66
N GLY A 408 12.88 36.49 -8.80
CA GLY A 408 13.37 35.67 -9.91
C GLY A 408 12.23 35.01 -10.69
N ASP A 409 12.51 34.71 -11.97
CA ASP A 409 11.52 34.06 -12.83
C ASP A 409 11.21 32.62 -12.42
N GLU A 410 12.10 31.94 -11.67
CA GLU A 410 11.82 30.59 -11.16
C GLU A 410 10.60 30.58 -10.23
N GLU A 411 10.56 31.47 -9.25
CA GLU A 411 9.43 31.60 -8.33
C GLU A 411 8.17 32.08 -9.06
N ARG A 412 8.30 32.99 -10.02
CA ARG A 412 7.18 33.46 -10.86
C ARG A 412 6.58 32.31 -11.68
N ARG A 413 7.40 31.51 -12.35
CA ARG A 413 6.96 30.28 -13.06
C ARG A 413 6.30 29.28 -12.11
N LEU A 414 6.87 29.09 -10.92
CA LEU A 414 6.30 28.21 -9.91
C LEU A 414 4.91 28.70 -9.48
N ALA A 415 4.74 30.01 -9.23
CA ALA A 415 3.44 30.59 -8.86
C ALA A 415 2.40 30.38 -9.95
N LEU A 416 2.75 30.60 -11.23
CA LEU A 416 1.85 30.34 -12.36
C LEU A 416 1.45 28.87 -12.45
N LYS A 417 2.41 27.95 -12.35
CA LYS A 417 2.13 26.50 -12.35
C LYS A 417 1.21 26.09 -11.20
N ARG A 418 1.40 26.68 -10.01
CA ARG A 418 0.59 26.39 -8.82
C ARG A 418 -0.80 27.02 -8.89
N ALA A 419 -0.96 28.15 -9.58
CA ALA A 419 -2.24 28.82 -9.77
C ALA A 419 -3.30 27.91 -10.42
N ALA A 420 -2.90 27.01 -11.32
CA ALA A 420 -3.80 26.07 -11.98
C ALA A 420 -4.63 25.17 -11.03
N ALA A 421 -4.18 24.97 -9.79
CA ALA A 421 -4.95 24.25 -8.77
C ALA A 421 -6.17 25.03 -8.24
N ILE A 422 -6.23 26.35 -8.50
CA ILE A 422 -7.35 27.23 -8.18
C ILE A 422 -8.25 27.32 -9.42
N ARG A 423 -9.26 26.45 -9.48
CA ARG A 423 -10.14 26.29 -10.63
C ARG A 423 -11.20 27.38 -10.67
N ASP A 424 -10.81 28.58 -11.07
CA ASP A 424 -11.65 29.78 -11.11
C ASP A 424 -11.37 30.65 -12.34
N LEU A 425 -12.38 31.37 -12.84
CA LEU A 425 -12.22 32.27 -13.98
C LEU A 425 -11.24 33.40 -13.70
N GLN A 426 -11.21 33.93 -12.46
CA GLN A 426 -10.23 34.95 -12.08
C GLN A 426 -8.80 34.44 -12.12
N THR A 427 -8.61 33.12 -11.96
CA THR A 427 -7.28 32.50 -12.11
C THR A 427 -6.86 32.47 -13.57
N LEU A 428 -7.77 32.17 -14.51
CA LEU A 428 -7.50 32.29 -15.95
C LEU A 428 -7.06 33.72 -16.28
N ARG A 429 -7.84 34.71 -15.86
CA ARG A 429 -7.55 36.14 -16.09
C ARG A 429 -6.23 36.57 -15.46
N PHE A 430 -5.85 35.98 -14.33
CA PHE A 430 -4.55 36.23 -13.70
C PHE A 430 -3.38 35.67 -14.53
N VAL A 431 -3.49 34.47 -15.11
CA VAL A 431 -2.35 33.82 -15.81
C VAL A 431 -2.17 34.28 -17.27
N VAL A 432 -3.24 34.67 -17.96
CA VAL A 432 -3.22 35.02 -19.40
C VAL A 432 -2.27 36.17 -19.78
N PRO A 433 -2.11 37.25 -18.98
CA PRO A 433 -1.15 38.30 -19.29
C PRO A 433 0.30 37.79 -19.41
N TYR A 434 0.68 36.79 -18.60
CA TYR A 434 2.03 36.24 -18.57
C TYR A 434 2.38 35.38 -19.80
N LEU A 435 1.42 35.14 -20.70
CA LEU A 435 1.69 34.52 -22.01
C LEU A 435 2.52 35.43 -22.94
N ASP A 436 2.52 36.75 -22.70
CA ASP A 436 3.32 37.71 -23.48
C ASP A 436 4.74 37.87 -22.95
N GLU A 437 5.02 37.39 -21.73
CA GLU A 437 6.34 37.46 -21.12
C GLU A 437 7.16 36.22 -21.52
N ALA A 438 8.15 36.39 -22.40
CA ALA A 438 8.95 35.27 -22.93
C ALA A 438 9.55 34.36 -21.84
N ALA A 439 9.92 34.92 -20.69
CA ALA A 439 10.45 34.16 -19.57
C ALA A 439 9.40 33.30 -18.86
N LEU A 440 8.11 33.64 -18.95
CA LEU A 440 7.01 33.01 -18.20
C LEU A 440 5.97 32.33 -19.07
N SER A 441 6.01 32.55 -20.38
CA SER A 441 4.99 32.14 -21.34
C SER A 441 4.66 30.66 -21.26
N GLU A 442 5.65 29.77 -21.18
CA GLU A 442 5.41 28.33 -21.09
C GLU A 442 4.73 27.90 -19.78
N ALA A 443 5.11 28.53 -18.65
CA ALA A 443 4.47 28.25 -17.37
C ALA A 443 3.01 28.76 -17.34
N ALA A 444 2.76 29.93 -17.94
CA ALA A 444 1.43 30.49 -18.12
C ALA A 444 0.58 29.60 -19.06
N ALA A 445 1.16 29.15 -20.18
CA ALA A 445 0.49 28.29 -21.16
C ALA A 445 0.07 26.95 -20.54
N LEU A 446 0.98 26.32 -19.78
CA LEU A 446 0.66 25.12 -19.02
C LEU A 446 -0.50 25.38 -18.04
N ALA A 447 -0.48 26.50 -17.30
CA ALA A 447 -1.56 26.82 -16.37
C ALA A 447 -2.91 27.03 -17.08
N VAL A 448 -2.94 27.68 -18.24
CA VAL A 448 -4.15 27.85 -19.06
C VAL A 448 -4.72 26.50 -19.49
N VAL A 449 -3.89 25.58 -20.01
CA VAL A 449 -4.39 24.26 -20.45
C VAL A 449 -4.74 23.33 -19.28
N GLU A 450 -4.19 23.52 -18.09
CA GLU A 450 -4.65 22.83 -16.87
C GLU A 450 -6.03 23.35 -16.43
N LEU A 451 -6.26 24.67 -16.45
CA LEU A 451 -7.57 25.23 -16.15
C LEU A 451 -8.61 24.80 -17.20
N ALA A 452 -8.25 24.80 -18.49
CA ALA A 452 -9.12 24.41 -19.59
C ALA A 452 -9.47 22.92 -19.61
N HIS A 453 -8.69 22.07 -18.93
CA HIS A 453 -9.03 20.65 -18.75
C HIS A 453 -10.34 20.46 -17.96
N HIS A 454 -10.68 21.40 -17.08
CA HIS A 454 -11.88 21.34 -16.26
C HIS A 454 -13.09 21.87 -17.01
N ARG A 455 -13.85 20.95 -17.64
CA ARG A 455 -15.07 21.28 -18.43
C ARG A 455 -16.06 22.18 -17.69
N ASN A 456 -16.28 21.94 -16.39
CA ASN A 456 -17.21 22.74 -15.58
C ASN A 456 -16.76 24.21 -15.40
N LEU A 457 -15.47 24.48 -15.58
CA LEU A 457 -14.93 25.85 -15.59
C LEU A 457 -14.90 26.41 -17.01
N ARG A 458 -14.49 25.59 -17.99
CA ARG A 458 -14.30 26.01 -19.38
C ARG A 458 -15.61 26.33 -20.11
N GLU A 459 -16.59 25.43 -20.08
CA GLU A 459 -17.79 25.55 -20.92
C GLU A 459 -18.65 26.78 -20.60
N PRO A 460 -18.90 27.14 -19.33
CA PRO A 460 -19.63 28.37 -19.02
C PRO A 460 -18.88 29.65 -19.42
N ASN A 461 -17.56 29.56 -19.62
CA ASN A 461 -16.66 30.68 -19.92
C ASN A 461 -15.96 30.50 -21.27
N LYS A 462 -16.63 29.83 -22.23
CA LYS A 462 -16.02 29.32 -23.46
C LYS A 462 -15.28 30.37 -24.28
N ALA A 463 -15.86 31.57 -24.42
CA ALA A 463 -15.26 32.66 -25.19
C ALA A 463 -13.90 33.10 -24.61
N GLU A 464 -13.82 33.29 -23.28
CA GLU A 464 -12.57 33.69 -22.62
C GLU A 464 -11.52 32.57 -22.69
N PHE A 465 -11.94 31.32 -22.52
CA PHE A 465 -11.02 30.18 -22.68
C PHE A 465 -10.54 30.01 -24.11
N HIS A 466 -11.40 30.18 -25.13
CA HIS A 466 -10.98 30.10 -26.52
C HIS A 466 -9.94 31.17 -26.85
N ALA A 467 -10.15 32.41 -26.43
CA ALA A 467 -9.17 33.48 -26.61
C ALA A 467 -7.83 33.19 -25.91
N ALA A 468 -7.88 32.67 -24.67
CA ALA A 468 -6.68 32.26 -23.95
C ALA A 468 -5.95 31.10 -24.64
N LEU A 469 -6.69 30.10 -25.15
CA LEU A 469 -6.12 28.95 -25.86
C LEU A 469 -5.55 29.34 -27.22
N ASP A 470 -6.15 30.30 -27.93
CA ASP A 470 -5.57 30.87 -29.16
C ASP A 470 -4.22 31.51 -28.90
N LYS A 471 -4.13 32.26 -27.79
CA LYS A 471 -2.86 32.84 -27.36
C LYS A 471 -1.83 31.76 -27.00
N VAL A 472 -2.24 30.70 -26.31
CA VAL A 472 -1.36 29.54 -26.03
C VAL A 472 -0.84 28.91 -27.32
N ILE A 473 -1.71 28.69 -28.32
CA ILE A 473 -1.33 28.10 -29.61
C ILE A 473 -0.32 28.99 -30.35
N ALA A 474 -0.46 30.32 -30.23
CA ALA A 474 0.44 31.27 -30.86
C ALA A 474 1.80 31.41 -30.15
N THR A 475 1.90 31.13 -28.84
CA THR A 475 3.10 31.44 -28.05
C THR A 475 3.87 30.22 -27.55
N SER A 476 3.21 29.10 -27.24
CA SER A 476 3.86 27.92 -26.67
C SER A 476 4.61 27.11 -27.71
N ARG A 477 5.74 26.53 -27.32
CA ARG A 477 6.55 25.60 -28.13
C ARG A 477 6.45 24.15 -27.64
N ASP A 478 5.73 23.91 -26.55
CA ASP A 478 5.55 22.57 -26.00
C ASP A 478 4.45 21.82 -26.74
N GLU A 479 4.82 20.73 -27.43
CA GLU A 479 3.90 19.95 -28.27
C GLU A 479 2.69 19.41 -27.49
N VAL A 480 2.87 19.05 -26.22
CA VAL A 480 1.80 18.52 -25.37
C VAL A 480 0.83 19.64 -24.99
N VAL A 481 1.34 20.82 -24.65
CA VAL A 481 0.52 22.01 -24.38
C VAL A 481 -0.26 22.41 -25.63
N LEU A 482 0.36 22.39 -26.82
CA LEU A 482 -0.29 22.69 -28.09
C LEU A 482 -1.38 21.68 -28.46
N ASP A 483 -1.13 20.37 -28.32
CA ASP A 483 -2.15 19.32 -28.56
C ASP A 483 -3.35 19.48 -27.61
N ARG A 484 -3.09 19.73 -26.32
CA ARG A 484 -4.13 20.00 -25.33
C ARG A 484 -4.96 21.22 -25.72
N ALA A 485 -4.32 22.32 -26.08
CA ALA A 485 -5.02 23.55 -26.43
C ALA A 485 -5.93 23.36 -27.65
N ASN A 486 -5.42 22.73 -28.72
CA ASN A 486 -6.20 22.43 -29.92
C ASN A 486 -7.39 21.51 -29.64
N ARG A 487 -7.22 20.46 -28.81
CA ARG A 487 -8.32 19.58 -28.40
C ARG A 487 -9.40 20.31 -27.62
N TYR A 488 -9.01 21.15 -26.67
CA TYR A 488 -9.97 21.87 -25.82
C TYR A 488 -10.79 22.90 -26.61
N LYS A 489 -10.24 23.51 -27.67
CA LYS A 489 -11.02 24.35 -28.60
C LYS A 489 -12.06 23.57 -29.40
N LEU A 490 -11.85 22.28 -29.61
CA LEU A 490 -12.76 21.35 -30.30
C LEU A 490 -13.68 20.60 -29.34
N ASP A 491 -13.77 21.03 -28.07
CA ASP A 491 -14.52 20.38 -27.00
C ASP A 491 -14.11 18.90 -26.72
N ARG A 492 -12.89 18.52 -27.11
CA ARG A 492 -12.35 17.16 -26.90
C ARG A 492 -11.63 17.06 -25.57
N THR A 493 -11.70 15.90 -24.92
CA THR A 493 -10.89 15.61 -23.73
C THR A 493 -9.48 15.15 -24.13
N TRP A 494 -8.49 15.58 -23.36
CA TRP A 494 -7.13 15.08 -23.48
C TRP A 494 -6.92 13.96 -22.47
N VAL A 495 -6.35 12.85 -22.93
CA VAL A 495 -5.93 11.73 -22.10
C VAL A 495 -4.43 11.64 -22.22
N ARG A 496 -3.73 11.63 -21.09
CA ARG A 496 -2.28 11.51 -21.07
C ARG A 496 -1.87 10.22 -21.80
N PRO A 497 -0.99 10.28 -22.82
CA PRO A 497 -0.41 9.08 -23.42
C PRO A 497 0.21 8.22 -22.31
N ARG A 498 -0.07 6.91 -22.34
CA ARG A 498 0.44 5.96 -21.34
C ARG A 498 1.94 5.82 -21.39
#